data_AF-A0A1S3ILP4-F1
#
_entry.id   AF-A0A1S3ILP4-F1
#
_cell.length_a   1.000
_cell.length_b   1.000
_cell.length_c   1.000
_cell.angle_alpha   90.00
_cell.angle_beta   90.00
_cell.angle_gamma   90.00
#
_symmetry.space_group_name_H-M   'P 1'
#
loop_
_entity.id
_entity.type
_entity.pdbx_description
1 polymer ?
#
loop_
_entity_poly.entity_id
_entity_poly.type
_entity_poly.pdbx_seq_one_letter_code
_entity_poly.pdbx_strand_id
1 'polypeptide(L)'
;MVSQDVDVSSARAEEAASKVIDYINGLTSQHREKCSVLHLDKILSVRLLAPNEQVLKYFNSMDADQRIANFTSKVKVDIVHYQITLVTSPSNAMYESTLQYNIGAERLEVTPDISRINIYGNQPYCVQKDHPDLRKYCFCADYQSWEKRKKKLKHD
;
A
#
# COMPACT_ATOMS: atom_id res chain seq x y z
N MET A 1 1.77 -6.98 17.53
CA MET A 1 0.76 -6.00 17.07
C MET A 1 -0.61 -6.63 17.24
N VAL A 2 -1.61 -5.81 17.56
CA VAL A 2 -3.02 -6.20 17.51
C VAL A 2 -3.55 -5.76 16.15
N SER A 3 -4.25 -6.64 15.44
CA SER A 3 -4.87 -6.35 14.15
C SER A 3 -6.39 -6.39 14.30
N GLN A 4 -7.07 -5.41 13.73
CA GLN A 4 -8.53 -5.36 13.65
C GLN A 4 -8.97 -5.01 12.23
N ASP A 5 -9.98 -5.69 11.72
CA ASP A 5 -10.55 -5.36 10.43
C ASP A 5 -11.34 -4.05 10.52
N VAL A 6 -11.21 -3.24 9.49
CA VAL A 6 -11.90 -1.96 9.34
C VAL A 6 -12.87 -2.09 8.17
N ASP A 7 -14.08 -1.55 8.36
CA ASP A 7 -15.09 -1.52 7.32
C ASP A 7 -14.56 -0.79 6.08
N VAL A 8 -14.58 -1.46 4.94
CA VAL A 8 -14.11 -0.95 3.65
C VAL A 8 -14.96 0.23 3.13
N SER A 9 -16.18 0.39 3.65
CA SER A 9 -17.08 1.50 3.34
C SER A 9 -16.91 2.70 4.29
N SER A 10 -16.02 2.59 5.28
CA SER A 10 -15.77 3.69 6.22
C SER A 10 -15.00 4.85 5.57
N ALA A 11 -15.23 6.08 6.05
CA ALA A 11 -14.48 7.25 5.62
C ALA A 11 -12.95 7.08 5.78
N ARG A 12 -12.52 6.31 6.79
CA ARG A 12 -11.10 5.95 7.02
C ARG A 12 -10.54 5.08 5.90
N ALA A 13 -11.32 4.14 5.39
CA ALA A 13 -10.93 3.29 4.26
C ALA A 13 -10.84 4.10 2.97
N GLU A 14 -11.81 4.98 2.70
CA GLU A 14 -11.80 5.85 1.53
C GLU A 14 -10.64 6.85 1.54
N GLU A 15 -10.36 7.48 2.69
CA GLU A 15 -9.21 8.38 2.87
C GLU A 15 -7.90 7.64 2.60
N ALA A 16 -7.73 6.45 3.18
CA ALA A 16 -6.54 5.63 2.99
C ALA A 16 -6.35 5.23 1.52
N ALA A 17 -7.42 4.78 0.86
CA ALA A 17 -7.38 4.42 -0.55
C ALA A 17 -7.00 5.62 -1.42
N SER A 18 -7.64 6.77 -1.21
CA SER A 18 -7.36 8.00 -1.95
C SER A 18 -5.88 8.41 -1.82
N LYS A 19 -5.35 8.44 -0.59
CA LYS A 19 -3.93 8.73 -0.32
C LYS A 19 -2.98 7.79 -1.06
N VAL A 20 -3.29 6.48 -1.09
CA VAL A 20 -2.46 5.49 -1.79
C VAL A 20 -2.50 5.72 -3.30
N ILE A 21 -3.66 6.00 -3.89
CA ILE A 21 -3.79 6.29 -5.32
C ILE A 21 -3.03 7.56 -5.70
N ASP A 22 -3.17 8.62 -4.92
CA ASP A 22 -2.44 9.88 -5.12
C ASP A 22 -0.94 9.66 -5.05
N TYR A 23 -0.47 8.89 -4.07
CA TYR A 23 0.94 8.54 -3.92
C TYR A 23 1.46 7.77 -5.14
N ILE A 24 0.76 6.70 -5.57
CA ILE A 24 1.12 5.89 -6.74
C ILE A 24 1.15 6.75 -8.02
N ASN A 25 0.16 7.61 -8.21
CA ASN A 25 0.14 8.52 -9.34
C ASN A 25 1.30 9.54 -9.25
N GLY A 26 1.65 10.02 -8.06
CA GLY A 26 2.83 10.86 -7.84
C GLY A 26 4.12 10.23 -8.37
N LEU A 27 4.33 8.93 -8.13
CA LEU A 27 5.52 8.20 -8.58
C LEU A 27 5.67 8.13 -10.11
N THR A 28 4.57 8.22 -10.86
CA THR A 28 4.56 8.12 -12.33
C THR A 28 4.27 9.47 -13.01
N SER A 29 4.22 10.56 -12.25
CA SER A 29 3.82 11.90 -12.73
C SER A 29 4.73 12.46 -13.82
N GLN A 30 6.02 12.14 -13.80
CA GLN A 30 6.98 12.58 -14.81
C GLN A 30 6.91 11.79 -16.13
N HIS A 31 6.09 10.73 -16.18
CA HIS A 31 5.97 9.82 -17.32
C HIS A 31 4.54 9.73 -17.83
N ARG A 32 3.75 10.81 -17.76
CA ARG A 32 2.33 10.81 -18.17
C ARG A 32 2.12 10.59 -19.66
N GLU A 33 3.15 10.84 -20.46
CA GLU A 33 3.19 10.50 -21.88
C GLU A 33 3.26 8.98 -22.13
N LYS A 34 3.71 8.20 -21.15
CA LYS A 34 3.82 6.73 -21.21
C LYS A 34 2.81 6.02 -20.31
N CYS A 35 2.65 6.48 -19.07
CA CYS A 35 1.88 5.83 -18.02
C CYS A 35 0.53 6.51 -17.81
N SER A 36 -0.55 5.75 -17.95
CA SER A 36 -1.90 6.19 -17.62
C SER A 36 -2.04 6.54 -16.14
N VAL A 37 -2.91 7.51 -15.85
CA VAL A 37 -3.38 7.79 -14.49
C VAL A 37 -4.17 6.59 -13.99
N LEU A 38 -3.87 6.14 -12.77
CA LEU A 38 -4.60 5.07 -12.12
C LEU A 38 -5.72 5.63 -11.25
N HIS A 39 -6.83 4.92 -11.20
CA HIS A 39 -7.99 5.24 -10.38
C HIS A 39 -8.31 4.10 -9.43
N LEU A 40 -8.92 4.41 -8.28
CA LEU A 40 -9.48 3.39 -7.39
C LEU A 40 -10.60 2.64 -8.13
N ASP A 41 -10.50 1.32 -8.20
CA ASP A 41 -11.58 0.43 -8.66
C ASP A 41 -12.37 -0.10 -7.46
N LYS A 42 -11.67 -0.72 -6.50
CA LYS A 42 -12.28 -1.29 -5.30
C LYS A 42 -11.28 -1.39 -4.15
N ILE A 43 -11.78 -1.27 -2.93
CA ILE A 43 -11.05 -1.60 -1.71
C ILE A 43 -11.38 -3.07 -1.37
N LEU A 44 -10.36 -3.90 -1.18
CA LEU A 44 -10.54 -5.32 -0.85
C LEU A 44 -10.52 -5.57 0.65
N SER A 45 -9.62 -4.91 1.38
CA SER A 45 -9.52 -5.03 2.83
C SER A 45 -8.78 -3.84 3.42
N VAL A 46 -9.13 -3.52 4.68
CA VAL A 46 -8.42 -2.56 5.51
C VAL A 46 -8.26 -3.14 6.90
N ARG A 47 -7.04 -3.08 7.44
CA ARG A 47 -6.72 -3.54 8.79
C ARG A 47 -6.05 -2.44 9.59
N LEU A 48 -6.54 -2.18 10.78
CA LEU A 48 -5.87 -1.37 11.77
C LEU A 48 -4.85 -2.24 12.52
N LEU A 49 -3.59 -1.83 12.46
CA LEU A 49 -2.45 -2.43 13.14
C LEU A 49 -2.02 -1.51 14.28
N ALA A 50 -2.41 -1.86 15.50
CA ALA A 50 -2.03 -1.15 16.71
C ALA A 50 -0.87 -1.87 17.43
N PRO A 51 0.05 -1.14 18.08
CA PRO A 51 1.00 -1.73 19.01
C PRO A 51 0.30 -2.58 20.07
N ASN A 52 0.90 -3.69 20.48
CA ASN A 52 0.39 -4.41 21.64
C ASN A 52 0.76 -3.61 22.89
N GLU A 53 -0.24 -3.09 23.59
CA GLU A 53 -0.02 -2.30 24.80
C GLU A 53 0.81 -3.05 25.85
N GLN A 54 0.64 -4.35 26.03
CA GLN A 54 1.42 -5.12 27.01
C GLN A 54 2.91 -5.12 26.64
N VAL A 55 3.25 -5.21 25.35
CA VAL A 55 4.65 -5.12 24.90
C VAL A 55 5.20 -3.71 25.15
N LEU A 56 4.40 -2.67 24.91
CA LEU A 56 4.82 -1.29 25.17
C LEU A 56 5.02 -1.00 26.67
N LYS A 57 4.23 -1.63 27.54
CA LYS A 57 4.29 -1.40 28.99
C LYS A 57 5.48 -2.09 29.67
N TYR A 58 6.27 -2.89 28.94
CA TYR A 58 7.48 -3.50 29.47
C TYR A 58 8.46 -2.44 29.99
N PHE A 59 8.94 -2.61 31.22
CA PHE A 59 9.90 -1.71 31.86
C PHE A 59 11.25 -2.41 32.07
N ASN A 60 11.23 -3.54 32.78
CA ASN A 60 12.38 -4.37 33.10
C ASN A 60 11.93 -5.80 33.47
N SER A 61 12.85 -6.66 33.87
CA SER A 61 12.50 -7.91 34.54
C SER A 61 12.50 -7.71 36.07
N MET A 62 11.54 -8.35 36.76
CA MET A 62 11.32 -8.23 38.20
C MET A 62 12.20 -9.20 39.02
N ASP A 63 12.82 -10.17 38.37
CA ASP A 63 13.59 -11.26 38.95
C ASP A 63 15.05 -11.28 38.46
N ALA A 64 15.91 -11.93 39.25
CA ALA A 64 17.35 -11.98 38.98
C ALA A 64 17.70 -12.83 37.74
N ASP A 65 16.88 -13.85 37.44
CA ASP A 65 16.99 -14.70 36.25
C ASP A 65 16.20 -14.16 35.05
N GLN A 66 15.61 -12.97 35.18
CA GLN A 66 14.97 -12.19 34.12
C GLN A 66 13.75 -12.84 33.42
N ARG A 67 13.04 -13.75 34.09
CA ARG A 67 11.90 -14.47 33.51
C ARG A 67 10.55 -13.80 33.75
N ILE A 68 10.44 -12.96 34.78
CA ILE A 68 9.22 -12.25 35.15
C ILE A 68 9.30 -10.83 34.61
N ALA A 69 8.51 -10.55 33.57
CA ALA A 69 8.45 -9.22 32.97
C ALA A 69 7.63 -8.24 33.82
N ASN A 70 8.17 -7.04 34.01
CA ASN A 70 7.49 -5.89 34.62
C ASN A 70 6.77 -5.08 33.54
N PHE A 71 5.44 -4.99 33.60
CA PHE A 71 4.62 -4.26 32.64
C PHE A 71 4.00 -2.97 33.23
N THR A 72 4.69 -2.29 34.13
CA THR A 72 4.14 -1.11 34.85
C THR A 72 4.36 0.23 34.14
N SER A 73 5.11 0.29 33.03
CA SER A 73 5.30 1.53 32.28
C SER A 73 3.96 2.07 31.79
N LYS A 74 3.74 3.39 31.88
CA LYS A 74 2.59 4.04 31.23
C LYS A 74 3.03 4.50 29.84
N VAL A 75 2.50 3.87 28.79
CA VAL A 75 2.76 4.26 27.40
C VAL A 75 1.47 4.71 26.74
N LYS A 76 1.53 5.85 26.05
CA LYS A 76 0.47 6.32 25.17
C LYS A 76 0.82 5.91 23.73
N VAL A 77 -0.13 5.30 23.04
CA VAL A 77 0.03 5.01 21.60
C VAL A 77 -0.28 6.28 20.84
N ASP A 78 0.74 6.87 20.22
CA ASP A 78 0.57 8.07 19.39
C ASP A 78 0.50 7.74 17.88
N ILE A 79 0.97 6.54 17.50
CA ILE A 79 1.04 6.07 16.11
C ILE A 79 0.42 4.68 16.00
N VAL A 80 -0.47 4.52 15.03
CA VAL A 80 -0.99 3.22 14.57
C VAL A 80 -0.82 3.14 13.06
N HIS A 81 -0.91 1.92 12.50
CA HIS A 81 -0.80 1.73 11.06
C HIS A 81 -2.10 1.19 10.49
N TYR A 82 -2.42 1.58 9.27
CA TYR A 82 -3.45 0.93 8.46
C TYR A 82 -2.75 0.13 7.37
N GLN A 83 -3.17 -1.11 7.17
CA GLN A 83 -2.79 -1.90 6.02
C GLN A 83 -4.01 -2.01 5.10
N ILE A 84 -3.87 -1.55 3.87
CA ILE A 84 -4.94 -1.56 2.87
C ILE A 84 -4.54 -2.41 1.67
N THR A 85 -5.50 -3.18 1.19
CA THR A 85 -5.42 -3.84 -0.12
C THR A 85 -6.48 -3.28 -1.03
N LEU A 86 -6.09 -2.80 -2.21
CA LEU A 86 -7.00 -2.17 -3.18
C LEU A 86 -6.69 -2.61 -4.61
N VAL A 87 -7.65 -2.41 -5.50
CA VAL A 87 -7.51 -2.64 -6.95
C VAL A 87 -7.63 -1.31 -7.68
N THR A 88 -6.88 -1.19 -8.77
CA THR A 88 -6.85 0.00 -9.62
C THR A 88 -7.33 -0.27 -11.03
N SER A 89 -7.90 0.76 -11.64
CA SER A 89 -8.26 0.81 -13.06
C SER A 89 -7.34 1.81 -13.78
N PRO A 90 -6.97 1.59 -15.06
CA PRO A 90 -7.35 0.47 -15.94
C PRO A 90 -6.45 -0.77 -15.82
N SER A 91 -5.47 -0.77 -14.92
CA SER A 91 -4.44 -1.81 -14.83
C SER A 91 -4.94 -3.14 -14.23
N ASN A 92 -6.06 -3.12 -13.51
CA ASN A 92 -6.47 -4.22 -12.62
C ASN A 92 -5.36 -4.62 -11.63
N ALA A 93 -4.47 -3.68 -11.29
CA ALA A 93 -3.38 -3.94 -10.37
C ALA A 93 -3.91 -3.99 -8.94
N MET A 94 -3.54 -5.04 -8.22
CA MET A 94 -3.81 -5.20 -6.79
C MET A 94 -2.60 -4.68 -6.02
N TYR A 95 -2.81 -3.69 -5.16
CA TYR A 95 -1.78 -3.11 -4.30
C TYR A 95 -2.05 -3.42 -2.84
N GLU A 96 -1.00 -3.74 -2.10
CA GLU A 96 -0.97 -3.72 -0.65
C GLU A 96 -0.08 -2.55 -0.20
N SER A 97 -0.59 -1.71 0.69
CA SER A 97 0.11 -0.54 1.23
C SER A 97 -0.08 -0.43 2.73
N THR A 98 0.93 0.07 3.41
CA THR A 98 0.83 0.52 4.79
C THR A 98 0.70 2.04 4.83
N LEU A 99 -0.11 2.55 5.76
CA LEU A 99 -0.23 3.97 6.06
C LEU A 99 0.00 4.15 7.56
N GLN A 100 0.73 5.19 7.91
CA GLN A 100 0.96 5.59 9.28
C GLN A 100 -0.09 6.63 9.67
N TYR A 101 -0.82 6.37 10.75
CA TYR A 101 -1.75 7.32 11.33
C TYR A 101 -1.18 7.86 12.64
N ASN A 102 -0.93 9.17 12.66
CA ASN A 102 -0.59 9.90 13.87
C ASN A 102 -1.89 10.35 14.55
N ILE A 103 -2.18 9.78 15.72
CA ILE A 103 -3.42 10.02 16.47
C ILE A 103 -3.49 11.47 16.96
N GLY A 104 -2.37 12.02 17.44
CA GLY A 104 -2.34 13.38 17.98
C GLY A 104 -2.46 14.48 16.93
N ALA A 105 -1.94 14.24 15.72
CA ALA A 105 -2.01 15.17 14.61
C ALA A 105 -3.19 14.90 13.65
N GLU A 106 -3.96 13.83 13.91
CA GLU A 106 -5.03 13.32 13.06
C GLU A 106 -4.60 13.18 11.58
N ARG A 107 -3.36 12.74 11.36
CA ARG A 107 -2.75 12.71 10.03
C ARG A 107 -2.45 11.29 9.56
N LEU A 108 -2.88 10.98 8.35
CA LEU A 108 -2.58 9.75 7.64
C LEU A 108 -1.56 9.97 6.53
N GLU A 109 -0.47 9.21 6.57
CA GLU A 109 0.64 9.29 5.61
C GLU A 109 0.93 7.90 5.02
N VAL A 110 1.15 7.83 3.71
CA VAL A 110 1.47 6.56 3.02
C VAL A 110 2.93 6.23 3.24
N THR A 111 3.22 4.98 3.63
CA THR A 111 4.62 4.52 3.69
C THR A 111 5.11 4.22 2.27
N PRO A 112 6.38 4.53 1.92
CA PRO A 112 6.88 4.34 0.56
C PRO A 112 6.81 2.92 -0.01
N ASP A 113 6.80 1.90 0.86
CA ASP A 113 6.88 0.49 0.49
C ASP A 113 5.53 -0.10 0.04
N ILE A 114 5.01 0.40 -1.09
CA ILE A 114 3.80 -0.15 -1.71
C ILE A 114 4.17 -1.37 -2.56
N SER A 115 3.46 -2.47 -2.31
CA SER A 115 3.62 -3.75 -3.02
C SER A 115 2.51 -3.95 -4.04
N ARG A 116 2.86 -4.30 -5.28
CA ARG A 116 1.88 -4.86 -6.23
C ARG A 116 1.85 -6.36 -6.04
N ILE A 117 0.71 -6.91 -5.62
CA ILE A 117 0.57 -8.30 -5.18
C ILE A 117 0.05 -9.25 -6.27
N ASN A 118 -0.29 -8.73 -7.46
CA ASN A 118 -0.66 -9.53 -8.63
C ASN A 118 0.29 -9.31 -9.82
N ILE A 119 0.29 -10.27 -10.76
CA ILE A 119 1.16 -10.26 -11.94
C ILE A 119 0.90 -9.01 -12.79
N TYR A 120 1.97 -8.29 -13.14
CA TYR A 120 1.91 -7.14 -14.05
C TYR A 120 2.06 -7.52 -15.54
N GLY A 121 2.74 -8.63 -15.84
CA GLY A 121 2.95 -9.09 -17.21
C GLY A 121 3.68 -8.05 -18.07
N ASN A 122 3.07 -7.65 -19.19
CA ASN A 122 3.62 -6.64 -20.09
C ASN A 122 2.92 -5.27 -19.98
N GLN A 123 2.08 -5.06 -18.96
CA GLN A 123 1.41 -3.78 -18.75
C GLN A 123 2.38 -2.57 -18.68
N PRO A 124 3.58 -2.67 -18.06
CA PRO A 124 4.55 -1.58 -18.01
C PRO A 124 5.61 -1.66 -19.13
N TYR A 125 5.33 -2.26 -20.30
CA TYR A 125 6.35 -2.51 -21.32
C TYR A 125 7.11 -1.25 -21.79
N CYS A 126 6.44 -0.09 -21.80
CA CYS A 126 6.96 1.22 -22.21
C CYS A 126 7.99 1.82 -21.23
N VAL A 127 8.04 1.33 -19.99
CA VAL A 127 9.00 1.76 -18.96
C VAL A 127 9.92 0.63 -18.50
N GLN A 128 9.64 -0.61 -18.91
CA GLN A 128 10.30 -1.80 -18.40
C GLN A 128 11.83 -1.74 -18.52
N LYS A 129 12.36 -1.16 -19.61
CA LYS A 129 13.79 -1.05 -19.87
C LYS A 129 14.43 0.14 -19.14
N ASP A 130 13.82 1.32 -19.24
CA ASP A 130 14.43 2.58 -18.84
C ASP A 130 14.14 2.96 -17.37
N HIS A 131 13.00 2.51 -16.83
CA HIS A 131 12.53 2.79 -15.47
C HIS A 131 11.97 1.52 -14.79
N PRO A 132 12.85 0.56 -14.44
CA PRO A 132 12.42 -0.73 -13.90
C PRO A 132 11.70 -0.64 -12.54
N ASP A 133 12.00 0.39 -11.76
CA ASP A 133 11.35 0.76 -10.50
C ASP A 133 9.87 1.14 -10.68
N LEU A 134 9.52 1.71 -11.83
CA LEU A 134 8.14 2.10 -12.14
C LEU A 134 7.27 0.94 -12.65
N ARG A 135 7.83 -0.25 -12.88
CA ARG A 135 7.07 -1.40 -13.43
C ARG A 135 5.85 -1.77 -12.61
N LYS A 136 5.92 -1.63 -11.28
CA LYS A 136 4.79 -1.94 -10.40
C LYS A 136 3.70 -0.87 -10.43
N TYR A 137 3.98 0.36 -10.89
CA TYR A 137 3.06 1.50 -10.86
C TYR A 137 2.54 1.93 -12.23
N CYS A 138 3.29 1.64 -13.31
CA CYS A 138 2.94 2.10 -14.64
C CYS A 138 2.00 1.11 -15.36
N PHE A 139 0.93 1.66 -15.94
CA PHE A 139 0.16 1.01 -16.99
C PHE A 139 0.34 1.81 -18.28
N CYS A 140 0.90 1.20 -19.32
CA CYS A 140 1.22 1.93 -20.55
C CYS A 140 -0.05 2.41 -21.27
N ALA A 141 -0.07 3.68 -21.66
CA ALA A 141 -1.24 4.33 -22.24
C ALA A 141 -1.72 3.68 -23.55
N ASP A 142 -0.80 3.13 -24.34
CA ASP A 142 -1.11 2.44 -25.59
C ASP A 142 -1.15 0.90 -25.45
N TYR A 143 -1.21 0.37 -24.21
CA TYR A 143 -1.13 -1.07 -23.93
C TYR A 143 -2.14 -1.89 -24.74
N GLN A 144 -3.38 -1.41 -24.89
CA GLN A 144 -4.42 -2.09 -25.66
C GLN A 144 -4.05 -2.24 -27.15
N SER A 145 -3.45 -1.21 -27.74
CA SER A 145 -2.97 -1.21 -29.13
C SER A 145 -1.72 -2.08 -29.28
N TRP A 146 -0.81 -2.02 -28.31
CA TRP A 146 0.38 -2.88 -28.26
C TRP A 146 0.02 -4.37 -28.17
N GLU A 147 -0.94 -4.73 -27.32
CA GLU A 147 -1.34 -6.12 -27.12
C GLU A 147 -1.95 -6.74 -28.39
N LYS A 148 -2.79 -5.98 -29.10
CA LYS A 148 -3.37 -6.39 -30.40
C LYS A 148 -2.29 -6.65 -31.45
N ARG A 149 -1.30 -5.75 -31.58
CA ARG A 149 -0.17 -5.92 -32.51
C ARG A 149 0.64 -7.18 -32.21
N LYS A 150 0.92 -7.45 -30.94
CA LYS A 150 1.66 -8.65 -30.51
C LYS A 150 0.90 -9.95 -30.78
N LYS A 151 -0.43 -9.96 -30.64
CA LYS A 151 -1.26 -11.13 -30.96
C LYS A 151 -1.24 -11.45 -32.46
N LYS A 152 -1.31 -10.42 -33.32
CA LYS A 152 -1.23 -10.59 -34.78
C LYS A 152 0.10 -11.23 -35.22
N LEU A 153 1.22 -10.73 -34.70
CA LEU A 153 2.58 -11.25 -34.99
C LEU A 153 2.84 -12.69 -34.52
N LYS A 154 1.96 -13.29 -33.71
CA LYS A 154 2.08 -14.70 -33.27
C LYS A 154 1.23 -15.66 -34.10
N HIS A 155 0.41 -15.13 -35.01
CA HIS A 155 -0.45 -15.92 -35.90
C HIS A 155 0.00 -15.89 -37.36
N ASP A 156 1.04 -15.09 -37.65
CA ASP A 156 1.81 -15.09 -38.90
C ASP A 156 3.11 -15.89 -38.66
#